data_AF-A0A558BUK6-F1
#
_entry.id   AF-A0A558BUK6-F1
#
_cell.length_a   1.000
_cell.length_b   1.000
_cell.length_c   1.000
_cell.angle_alpha   90.00
_cell.angle_beta   90.00
_cell.angle_gamma   90.00
#
_symmetry.space_group_name_H-M   'P 1'
#
loop_
_entity.id
_entity.type
_entity.pdbx_description
1 polymer ?
#
loop_
_entity_poly.entity_id
_entity_poly.type
_entity_poly.pdbx_seq_one_letter_code
_entity_poly.pdbx_strand_id
1 'polypeptide(L)' 'MQITRPKILGTLKISRMMAGNLAVMNDIKNAPNKLIVTVNSIEHGEELIAKIKAASPGDIITV' A
#
# COMPACT_ATOMS: atom_id res chain seq x y z
N MET A 1 7.00 -3.42 8.94
CA MET A 1 6.54 -2.00 9.07
C MET A 1 5.05 -2.00 9.41
N GLN A 2 4.50 -0.91 9.94
CA GLN A 2 3.06 -0.80 10.19
C GLN A 2 2.47 0.32 9.33
N ILE A 3 1.35 0.04 8.68
CA ILE A 3 0.61 1.01 7.89
C ILE A 3 -0.82 1.07 8.40
N THR A 4 -1.35 2.27 8.58
CA THR A 4 -2.77 2.45 8.89
C THR A 4 -3.55 2.45 7.58
N ARG A 5 -4.60 1.64 7.51
CA ARG A 5 -5.52 1.62 6.37
C ARG A 5 -6.15 3.01 6.23
N PRO A 6 -5.89 3.76 5.15
CA PRO A 6 -6.44 5.11 4.97
C PRO A 6 -7.97 5.08 4.87
N LYS A 7 -8.66 6.21 5.01
CA LYS A 7 -10.12 6.22 4.84
C LYS A 7 -10.53 5.97 3.39
N ILE A 8 -9.76 6.53 2.46
CA ILE A 8 -9.96 6.40 1.02
C ILE A 8 -8.77 5.67 0.42
N LEU A 9 -9.04 4.63 -0.38
CA LEU A 9 -8.00 3.74 -0.88
C LEU A 9 -7.48 4.13 -2.26
N GLY A 10 -8.35 4.62 -3.14
CA GLY A 10 -8.05 4.78 -4.56
C GLY A 10 -7.71 3.43 -5.22
N THR A 11 -7.10 3.48 -6.40
CA THR A 11 -6.58 2.29 -7.08
C THR A 11 -5.22 1.92 -6.49
N LEU A 12 -5.07 0.69 -6.00
CA LEU A 12 -3.79 0.14 -5.55
C LEU A 12 -3.03 -0.45 -6.75
N LYS A 13 -1.76 -0.12 -6.87
CA LYS A 13 -0.87 -0.65 -7.90
C LYS A 13 0.50 -0.98 -7.32
N ILE A 14 1.11 -2.04 -7.84
CA ILE A 14 2.52 -2.33 -7.60
C ILE A 14 3.31 -1.59 -8.66
N SER A 15 4.25 -0.75 -8.25
CA SER A 15 5.09 0.03 -9.16
C SER A 15 6.56 -0.10 -8.77
N ARG A 16 7.43 -0.09 -9.78
CA ARG A 16 8.88 -0.03 -9.57
C ARG A 16 9.28 1.43 -9.40
N MET A 17 9.84 1.75 -8.25
CA MET A 17 10.35 3.07 -7.90
C MET A 17 11.67 3.34 -8.61
N MET A 18 12.06 4.61 -8.75
CA MET A 18 13.31 5.00 -9.43
C MET A 18 14.56 4.37 -8.80
N ALA A 19 14.52 4.04 -7.50
CA ALA A 19 15.59 3.36 -6.78
C ALA A 19 15.68 1.84 -7.08
N GLY A 20 14.90 1.32 -8.02
CA GLY A 20 14.85 -0.11 -8.36
C GLY A 20 13.93 -0.95 -7.46
N ASN A 21 13.52 -0.43 -6.31
CA ASN A 21 12.64 -1.12 -5.36
C ASN A 21 11.18 -1.18 -5.86
N LEU A 22 10.46 -2.23 -5.46
CA LEU A 22 9.01 -2.32 -5.69
C LEU A 22 8.25 -1.62 -4.55
N ALA A 23 7.12 -1.02 -4.87
CA ALA A 23 6.24 -0.42 -3.89
C ALA A 23 4.76 -0.61 -4.27
N VAL A 24 3.92 -0.86 -3.27
CA VAL A 24 2.47 -0.75 -3.37
C VAL A 24 2.10 0.71 -3.14
N MET A 25 1.43 1.30 -4.12
CA MET A 25 1.05 2.71 -4.11
C MET A 25 -0.44 2.85 -4.39
N ASN A 26 -1.03 3.95 -3.92
CA ASN A 26 -2.29 4.42 -4.47
C ASN A 26 -2.15 5.69 -5.33
N ASP A 27 -3.18 5.99 -6.12
CA ASP A 27 -3.24 7.19 -6.96
C ASP A 27 -3.55 8.48 -6.17
N ILE A 28 -3.45 8.45 -4.84
CA ILE A 28 -3.75 9.60 -3.98
C ILE A 28 -2.48 10.39 -3.70
N LYS A 29 -2.45 11.65 -4.11
CA LYS A 29 -1.26 12.52 -3.99
C LYS A 29 -0.99 13.01 -2.56
N ASN A 30 -2.05 13.22 -1.78
CA ASN A 30 -1.99 13.95 -0.51
C ASN A 30 -2.29 13.04 0.70
N ALA A 31 -1.58 13.30 1.81
CA ALA A 31 -1.95 12.76 3.11
C ALA A 31 -3.35 13.27 3.55
N PRO A 32 -4.08 12.56 4.42
CA PRO A 32 -3.72 11.33 5.13
C PRO A 32 -4.02 10.04 4.35
N ASN A 33 -4.57 10.14 3.14
CA ASN A 33 -5.02 8.96 2.38
C ASN A 33 -3.97 8.40 1.41
N LYS A 34 -2.85 9.11 1.20
CA LYS A 34 -1.72 8.62 0.40
C LYS A 34 -1.10 7.38 1.04
N LEU A 35 -0.92 6.34 0.25
CA LEU A 35 -0.30 5.08 0.64
C LEU A 35 0.86 4.78 -0.32
N ILE A 36 2.06 4.63 0.25
CA ILE A 36 3.26 4.17 -0.45
C ILE A 36 3.99 3.24 0.50
N VAL A 37 4.12 1.97 0.12
CA VAL A 37 4.73 0.94 0.95
C VAL A 37 5.70 0.14 0.10
N THR A 38 6.98 0.15 0.46
CA THR A 38 8.00 -0.62 -0.24
C THR A 38 7.81 -2.11 0.05
N VAL A 39 7.92 -2.93 -0.99
CA VAL A 39 7.78 -4.39 -0.93
C VAL A 39 8.99 -5.05 -1.60
N ASN A 40 9.30 -6.28 -1.16
CA ASN A 40 10.49 -6.99 -1.63
C ASN A 40 10.23 -7.80 -2.90
N SER A 41 8.99 -8.21 -3.15
CA SER A 41 8.56 -8.97 -4.32
C SER A 41 7.18 -8.53 -4.79
N ILE A 42 6.80 -8.95 -6.00
CA ILE A 42 5.45 -8.71 -6.54
C ILE A 42 4.42 -9.47 -5.70
N GLU A 43 4.70 -10.73 -5.36
CA GLU A 43 3.84 -11.58 -4.52
C GLU A 43 3.57 -10.93 -3.15
N HIS A 44 4.60 -10.39 -2.50
CA HIS A 44 4.44 -9.65 -1.23
C HIS A 44 3.56 -8.40 -1.41
N GLY A 45 3.68 -7.73 -2.56
CA GLY A 45 2.82 -6.62 -2.93
C GLY A 45 1.35 -7.03 -3.13
N GLU A 46 1.10 -8.17 -3.76
CA GLU A 46 -0.26 -8.69 -3.98
C GLU A 46 -0.92 -9.12 -2.67
N GLU A 47 -0.19 -9.83 -1.81
CA GLU A 47 -0.67 -10.17 -0.46
C GLU A 47 -1.00 -8.92 0.35
N LEU A 48 -0.14 -7.90 0.28
CA LEU A 48 -0.38 -6.64 0.97
C LEU A 48 -1.64 -5.96 0.44
N ILE A 49 -1.84 -5.92 -0.89
CA ILE A 49 -3.05 -5.37 -1.50
C ILE A 49 -4.30 -6.12 -1.02
N ALA A 50 -4.25 -7.45 -0.95
CA ALA A 50 -5.36 -8.26 -0.45
C ALA A 50 -5.68 -7.94 1.01
N LYS A 51 -4.66 -7.86 1.88
CA LYS A 51 -4.81 -7.45 3.28
C LYS A 51 -5.42 -6.06 3.42
N ILE A 52 -4.95 -5.09 2.62
CA ILE A 52 -5.47 -3.71 2.62
C ILE A 52 -6.94 -3.66 2.15
N LYS A 53 -7.34 -4.49 1.18
CA LYS A 53 -8.73 -4.57 0.72
C LYS A 53 -9.65 -5.24 1.76
N ALA A 54 -9.16 -6.21 2.52
CA ALA A 54 -9.91 -6.90 3.56
C ALA A 54 -10.00 -6.09 4.88
N ALA A 55 -9.05 -5.19 5.13
CA ALA A 55 -9.00 -4.37 6.33
C ALA A 55 -10.01 -3.20 6.30
N SER A 56 -10.50 -2.83 7.48
CA SER A 56 -11.38 -1.67 7.66
C SER A 56 -10.60 -0.36 7.74
N PRO A 57 -11.20 0.78 7.37
CA PRO A 57 -10.58 2.10 7.56
C PRO A 57 -10.09 2.31 9.00
N GLY A 58 -8.82 2.66 9.16
CA GLY A 58 -8.18 2.86 10.48
C GLY A 58 -7.46 1.63 11.05
N ASP A 59 -7.62 0.45 10.45
CA ASP A 59 -6.92 -0.75 10.91
C ASP A 59 -5.41 -0.66 10.67
N ILE A 60 -4.64 -1.22 11.60
CA ILE A 60 -3.19 -1.31 11.49
C ILE A 60 -2.85 -2.62 10.75
N ILE A 61 -2.23 -2.48 9.59
CA ILE A 61 -1.77 -3.60 8.78
C ILE A 61 -0.27 -3.75 8.99
N THR A 62 0.14 -4.94 9.40
CA THR A 62 1.57 -5.28 9.56
C THR A 62 2.09 -5.87 8.26
N VAL A 63 3.20 -5.29 7.78
CA VAL A 63 3.84 -5.57 6.49
C VAL A 63 5.25 -6.12 6.69
#